data_AF-A0AAD7YYY9-F1
#
_entry.id   AF-A0AAD7YYY9-F1
#
_cell.length_a   1.000
_cell.length_b   1.000
_cell.length_c   1.000
_cell.angle_alpha   90.00
_cell.angle_beta   90.00
_cell.angle_gamma   90.00
#
_symmetry.space_group_name_H-M   'P 1'
#
loop_
_entity.id
_entity.type
_entity.pdbx_description
1 polymer ?
#
loop_
_entity_poly.entity_id
_entity_poly.type
_entity_poly.pdbx_seq_one_letter_code
_entity_poly.pdbx_strand_id
1 'polypeptide(L)'
;MFRFLVLVACCVVLCVGDKVEPKCGENEEYTDCKESCPPEVCFSIVAFFDCSKPEPCTKGCACKPGFLRKESDSPCVPMCKCPEIEYSSECLDTPSKAKEQA
;
A
#
# COMPACT_ATOMS: atom_id res chain seq x y z
N MET A 1 -32.57 -40.98 -13.25
CA MET A 1 -32.34 -39.81 -14.13
C MET A 1 -32.01 -38.53 -13.35
N PHE A 2 -32.63 -38.25 -12.20
CA PHE A 2 -32.35 -37.05 -11.38
C PHE A 2 -30.95 -36.95 -10.74
N ARG A 3 -30.25 -38.07 -10.51
CA ARG A 3 -28.88 -38.07 -9.97
C ARG A 3 -27.85 -37.44 -10.92
N PHE A 4 -28.08 -37.49 -12.22
CA PHE A 4 -27.21 -36.85 -13.22
C PHE A 4 -27.38 -35.32 -13.20
N LEU A 5 -28.60 -34.82 -13.00
CA LEU A 5 -28.90 -33.39 -12.90
C LEU A 5 -28.23 -32.74 -11.66
N VAL A 6 -28.17 -33.46 -10.53
CA VAL A 6 -27.53 -32.97 -9.30
C VAL A 6 -26.01 -32.89 -9.43
N LEU A 7 -25.37 -33.85 -10.12
CA LEU A 7 -23.93 -33.84 -10.36
C LEU A 7 -23.50 -32.70 -11.30
N VAL A 8 -24.27 -32.45 -12.36
CA VAL A 8 -24.00 -31.36 -13.31
C VAL A 8 -24.18 -30.00 -12.62
N ALA A 9 -25.23 -29.82 -11.81
CA ALA A 9 -25.45 -28.59 -11.05
C ALA A 9 -24.33 -28.31 -10.02
N CYS A 10 -23.79 -29.35 -9.36
CA CYS A 10 -22.69 -29.21 -8.40
C CYS A 10 -21.39 -28.74 -9.09
N CYS A 11 -21.13 -29.21 -10.31
CA CYS A 11 -19.97 -28.74 -11.09
C CYS A 11 -20.09 -27.27 -11.49
N VAL A 12 -21.29 -26.77 -11.83
CA VAL A 12 -21.46 -25.35 -12.20
C VAL A 12 -21.25 -24.42 -10.99
N VAL A 13 -21.62 -24.86 -9.79
CA VAL A 13 -21.49 -24.05 -8.56
C VAL A 13 -20.02 -23.96 -8.08
N LEU A 14 -19.20 -24.98 -8.33
CA LEU A 14 -17.77 -24.98 -7.96
C LEU A 14 -16.87 -24.21 -8.94
N CYS A 15 -17.39 -23.76 -10.09
CA CYS A 15 -16.62 -22.99 -11.09
C CYS A 15 -16.72 -21.47 -10.91
N VAL A 16 -17.44 -20.98 -9.90
CA VAL A 16 -17.54 -19.53 -9.65
C VAL A 16 -16.20 -19.05 -9.10
N GLY A 17 -15.41 -18.47 -10.01
CA GLY A 17 -14.00 -18.12 -9.78
C GLY A 17 -13.76 -17.25 -8.54
N ASP A 18 -12.82 -17.70 -7.72
CA ASP A 18 -12.14 -16.87 -6.75
C ASP A 18 -11.52 -15.68 -7.49
N LYS A 19 -12.13 -14.50 -7.34
CA LYS A 19 -11.40 -13.26 -7.58
C LYS A 19 -10.31 -13.23 -6.53
N VAL A 20 -9.08 -13.57 -6.92
CA VAL A 20 -7.89 -13.36 -6.09
C VAL A 20 -7.78 -11.85 -5.91
N GLU A 21 -8.36 -11.33 -4.83
CA GLU A 21 -8.14 -9.95 -4.47
C GLU A 21 -6.64 -9.76 -4.21
N PRO A 22 -6.01 -8.78 -4.86
CA PRO A 22 -4.60 -8.51 -4.66
C PRO A 22 -4.37 -8.15 -3.19
N LYS A 23 -3.60 -8.99 -2.50
CA LYS A 23 -3.26 -8.79 -1.09
C LYS A 23 -2.14 -7.76 -0.98
N CYS A 24 -2.46 -6.60 -0.40
CA CYS A 24 -1.47 -5.59 -0.02
C CYS A 24 -1.04 -5.75 1.44
N GLY A 25 0.12 -5.19 1.79
CA GLY A 25 0.69 -5.21 3.12
C GLY A 25 -0.03 -4.28 4.11
N GLU A 26 0.52 -4.18 5.32
CA GLU A 26 0.03 -3.24 6.32
C GLU A 26 0.21 -1.79 5.82
N ASN A 27 -0.80 -0.96 6.04
CA ASN A 27 -0.82 0.45 5.63
C ASN A 27 -0.66 0.68 4.12
N GLU A 28 -1.02 -0.34 3.32
CA GLU A 28 -1.10 -0.27 1.87
C GLU A 28 -2.54 -0.41 1.39
N GLU A 29 -2.81 0.10 0.20
CA GLU A 29 -4.08 -0.05 -0.51
C GLU A 29 -3.82 -0.45 -1.96
N TYR A 30 -4.62 -1.38 -2.47
CA TYR A 30 -4.54 -1.73 -3.88
C TYR A 30 -5.16 -0.63 -4.72
N THR A 31 -4.43 -0.17 -5.73
CA THR A 31 -4.90 0.80 -6.70
C THR A 31 -4.67 0.29 -8.13
N ASP A 32 -5.61 0.61 -9.01
CA ASP A 32 -5.46 0.40 -10.46
C ASP A 32 -4.47 1.41 -11.09
N CYS A 33 -4.11 2.47 -10.37
CA CYS A 33 -3.22 3.52 -10.83
C CYS A 33 -2.33 3.98 -9.67
N LYS A 34 -1.22 3.26 -9.48
CA LYS A 34 -0.14 3.62 -8.56
C LYS A 34 0.80 4.60 -9.24
N GLU A 35 0.96 5.76 -8.62
CA GLU A 35 1.94 6.77 -9.04
C GLU A 35 3.36 6.29 -8.72
N SER A 36 4.31 6.59 -9.62
CA SER A 36 5.73 6.27 -9.45
C SER A 36 6.57 7.49 -9.04
N CYS A 37 6.00 8.70 -9.13
CA CYS A 37 6.67 9.96 -8.86
C CYS A 37 5.74 10.90 -8.06
N PRO A 38 6.20 11.41 -6.90
CA PRO A 38 7.42 11.02 -6.19
C PRO A 38 7.35 9.57 -5.68
N PRO A 39 8.48 8.89 -5.47
CA PRO A 39 8.45 7.52 -4.99
C PRO A 39 7.92 7.45 -3.55
N GLU A 40 7.29 6.34 -3.18
CA GLU A 40 6.69 6.16 -1.83
C GLU A 40 7.74 5.73 -0.78
N VAL A 41 8.89 6.38 -0.76
CA VAL A 41 10.00 6.12 0.19
C VAL A 41 10.28 7.35 1.06
N CYS A 42 10.83 7.13 2.25
CA CYS A 42 11.13 8.19 3.22
C CYS A 42 12.08 9.27 2.65
N PHE A 43 13.06 8.86 1.84
CA PHE A 43 13.96 9.79 1.14
C PHE A 43 13.20 10.81 0.27
N SER A 44 11.99 10.48 -0.17
CA SER A 44 11.19 11.35 -1.01
C SER A 44 10.72 12.62 -0.31
N ILE A 45 10.78 12.66 1.02
CA ILE A 45 10.39 13.84 1.80
C ILE A 45 11.41 14.98 1.66
N VAL A 46 12.69 14.64 1.51
CA VAL A 46 13.79 15.62 1.47
C VAL A 46 14.36 15.84 0.08
N ALA A 47 14.07 14.93 -0.86
CA ALA A 47 14.56 15.01 -2.22
C ALA A 47 13.51 15.62 -3.16
N PHE A 48 13.99 16.38 -4.15
CA PHE A 48 13.17 16.89 -5.23
C PHE A 48 13.16 15.88 -6.39
N PHE A 49 11.97 15.50 -6.86
CA PHE A 49 11.79 14.65 -8.04
C PHE A 49 11.10 15.47 -9.14
N ASP A 50 11.68 15.45 -10.34
CA ASP A 50 11.04 16.06 -11.50
C ASP A 50 9.93 15.14 -12.02
N CYS A 51 8.70 15.41 -11.59
CA CYS A 51 7.50 14.71 -12.08
C CYS A 51 6.84 15.42 -13.28
N SER A 52 7.53 16.35 -13.95
CA SER A 52 6.97 17.08 -15.10
C SER A 52 6.67 16.19 -16.31
N LYS A 53 7.33 15.03 -16.38
CA LYS A 53 7.06 13.96 -17.35
C LYS A 53 6.42 12.80 -16.60
N PRO A 54 5.08 12.72 -16.55
CA PRO A 54 4.42 11.64 -15.84
C PRO A 54 4.68 10.32 -16.54
N GLU A 55 5.21 9.36 -15.79
CA GLU A 55 5.26 7.97 -16.22
C GLU A 55 3.85 7.36 -16.18
N PRO A 56 3.53 6.42 -17.07
CA PRO A 56 2.26 5.71 -17.01
C PRO A 56 2.12 5.01 -15.65
N CYS A 57 0.98 5.23 -14.98
CA CYS A 57 0.74 4.57 -13.70
C CYS A 57 0.58 3.06 -13.86
N THR A 58 0.90 2.32 -12.80
CA THR A 58 0.88 0.86 -12.81
C THR A 58 -0.13 0.35 -11.79
N LYS A 59 -0.71 -0.83 -12.02
CA LYS A 59 -1.55 -1.47 -11.00
C LYS A 59 -0.68 -2.03 -9.88
N GLY A 60 -1.06 -1.83 -8.62
CA GLY A 60 -0.29 -2.37 -7.49
C GLY A 60 -0.69 -1.80 -6.14
N CYS A 61 0.10 -2.15 -5.12
CA CYS A 61 -0.09 -1.67 -3.75
C CYS A 61 0.63 -0.34 -3.53
N ALA A 62 -0.13 0.71 -3.23
CA ALA A 62 0.36 2.03 -2.85
C ALA A 62 0.34 2.16 -1.31
N CYS A 63 1.28 2.92 -0.74
CA CYS A 63 1.17 3.31 0.66
C CYS A 63 -0.06 4.22 0.83
N LYS A 64 -0.80 4.03 1.93
CA LYS A 64 -1.89 4.93 2.28
C LYS A 64 -1.37 6.35 2.52
N PRO A 65 -2.21 7.39 2.36
CA PRO A 65 -1.83 8.75 2.68
C PRO A 65 -1.26 8.87 4.10
N GLY A 66 -0.08 9.47 4.22
CA GLY A 66 0.62 9.61 5.50
C GLY A 66 1.60 8.48 5.85
N PHE A 67 1.74 7.48 4.96
CA PHE A 67 2.68 6.37 5.12
C PHE A 67 3.69 6.33 3.99
N LEU A 68 4.92 5.94 4.31
CA LEU A 68 6.04 5.80 3.37
C LEU A 68 6.86 4.56 3.73
N ARG A 69 7.60 4.04 2.76
CA ARG A 69 8.55 2.95 2.99
C ARG A 69 9.89 3.51 3.42
N LYS A 70 10.60 2.87 4.34
CA LYS A 70 11.98 3.27 4.67
C LYS A 70 12.91 3.06 3.47
N GLU A 71 12.74 1.91 2.82
CA GLU A 71 13.42 1.48 1.60
C GLU A 71 12.41 0.83 0.65
N SER A 72 12.73 0.70 -0.65
CA SER A 72 11.79 0.25 -1.69
C SER A 72 11.03 -1.05 -1.39
N ASP A 73 11.66 -2.00 -0.68
CA ASP A 73 11.08 -3.31 -0.35
C ASP A 73 10.57 -3.42 1.11
N SER A 74 10.56 -2.30 1.84
CA SER A 74 10.11 -2.27 3.24
C SER A 74 8.60 -2.00 3.36
N PRO A 75 7.94 -2.38 4.46
CA PRO A 75 6.54 -2.04 4.71
C PRO A 75 6.30 -0.53 4.79
N CYS A 76 5.08 -0.10 4.47
CA CYS A 76 4.64 1.28 4.69
C CYS A 76 4.51 1.59 6.19
N VAL A 77 5.30 2.55 6.66
CA VAL A 77 5.28 3.05 8.04
C VAL A 77 4.76 4.48 8.08
N PRO A 78 4.18 4.95 9.20
CA PRO A 78 3.82 6.37 9.35
C PRO A 78 4.99 7.28 9.00
N MET A 79 4.76 8.37 8.28
CA MET A 79 5.82 9.28 7.83
C MET A 79 6.72 9.78 8.97
N CYS A 80 6.19 9.90 10.19
CA CYS A 80 6.97 10.29 11.37
C CYS A 80 7.94 9.22 11.90
N LYS A 81 7.93 8.01 11.32
CA LYS A 81 8.97 6.98 11.52
C LYS A 81 10.07 7.03 10.45
N CYS A 82 10.01 8.00 9.53
CA CYS A 82 11.08 8.29 8.59
C CYS A 82 12.15 9.15 9.29
N PRO A 83 13.44 8.77 9.22
CA PRO A 83 14.52 9.51 9.89
C PRO A 83 14.65 10.96 9.41
N GLU A 84 14.20 11.26 8.20
CA GLU A 84 14.27 12.57 7.56
C GLU A 84 13.39 13.64 8.23
N ILE A 85 12.24 13.24 8.80
CA ILE A 85 11.28 14.17 9.43
C ILE A 85 10.90 13.80 10.84
N GLU A 86 11.49 12.74 11.40
CA GLU A 86 11.17 12.26 12.73
C GLU A 86 11.20 13.40 13.78
N TYR A 87 12.13 14.35 13.65
CA TYR A 87 12.32 15.49 14.55
C TYR A 87 11.61 16.78 14.11
N SER A 88 10.80 16.75 13.06
CA SER A 88 10.04 17.92 12.63
C SER A 88 8.89 18.21 13.59
N SER A 89 8.49 19.47 13.71
CA SER A 89 7.37 19.89 14.56
C SER A 89 6.08 19.11 14.28
N GLU A 90 5.84 18.76 13.01
CA GLU A 90 4.68 17.96 12.60
C GLU A 90 4.65 16.58 13.25
N CYS A 91 5.82 16.01 13.56
CA CYS A 91 5.95 14.69 14.16
C CYS A 91 6.14 14.73 15.68
N LEU A 92 6.67 15.83 16.22
CA LEU A 92 6.87 16.01 17.66
C LEU A 92 5.56 16.19 18.43
N ASP A 93 4.54 16.79 17.82
CA ASP A 93 3.24 17.01 18.46
C ASP A 93 2.31 15.78 18.40
N THR A 94 2.80 14.65 17.88
CA THR A 94 1.98 13.43 17.74
C THR A 94 1.98 12.57 19.02
N PRO A 95 0.84 11.94 19.38
CA PRO A 95 0.76 11.01 20.51
C PRO A 95 1.72 9.82 20.44
N SER A 96 2.28 9.51 19.27
CA SER A 96 3.22 8.41 19.06
C SER A 96 4.61 8.63 19.69
N LYS A 97 5.08 9.87 19.85
CA LYS A 97 6.38 10.15 20.46
C LYS A 97 6.38 10.18 21.98
N ALA A 98 5.21 10.29 22.61
CA ALA A 98 5.06 10.25 24.06
C ALA A 98 5.46 8.92 24.71
N LYS A 99 5.73 7.87 23.92
CA LYS A 99 6.10 6.53 24.42
C LYS A 99 7.57 6.13 24.23
N GLU A 100 8.37 6.90 23.48
CA GLU A 100 9.78 6.56 23.20
C GLU A 100 10.75 7.29 24.14
N GLN A 101 10.26 8.23 24.96
CA GLN A 101 11.10 9.09 25.83
C GLN A 101 10.97 8.76 27.33
N ALA A 102 10.42 7.60 27.70
CA ALA A 102 10.25 7.16 29.08
C ALA A 102 11.12 5.93 29.40
#